data_AF-A0A444IRB2-F1
#
_entry.id   AF-A0A444IRB2-F1
#
_cell.length_a   1.000
_cell.length_b   1.000
_cell.length_c   1.000
_cell.angle_alpha   90.00
_cell.angle_beta   90.00
_cell.angle_gamma   90.00
#
_symmetry.space_group_name_H-M   'P 1'
#
loop_
_entity.id
_entity.type
_entity.pdbx_description
1 polymer ?
#
loop_
_entity_poly.entity_id
_entity_poly.type
_entity_poly.pdbx_seq_one_letter_code
_entity_poly.pdbx_strand_id
1 'polypeptide(L)'
;MQVLERIGPQRLLSRFAGLGLAVDPDRPPGLSLALGGTAASLVELTALYAALADKGQYKPLSFSPDAPIPSSQKMLSRAAAWYVDDILRTRPPRSGVVSKGIRGRKIRYKTGTSYGYRDAWALGYTPDHTVGIWIGRPDWGYGKETTGANSAVPVLFRVFAALNTIQELQRNQGENKRVTNRIPAEVLTVRHNQLPRHLQWFSRTAGTGQEASKPRIYFPVDGSTMQLDKDPLLALKSQGGIPPFHWLVNGRPLGREHKEAITSYTPQGPGLTQITLVDSRGKRDTVSVWLAEEARL
;
A
#
# COMPACT_ATOMS: atom_id res chain seq x y z
N MET A 1 -4.31 6.96 5.70
CA MET A 1 -4.93 7.70 6.83
C MET A 1 -6.15 8.51 6.39
N GLN A 2 -5.99 9.57 5.58
CA GLN A 2 -7.10 10.45 5.16
C GLN A 2 -8.31 9.74 4.54
N VAL A 3 -8.07 8.69 3.73
CA VAL A 3 -9.16 7.87 3.16
C VAL A 3 -9.97 7.16 4.24
N LEU A 4 -9.29 6.51 5.20
CA LEU A 4 -9.96 5.81 6.29
C LEU A 4 -10.66 6.77 7.25
N GLU A 5 -10.05 7.93 7.53
CA GLU A 5 -10.66 8.99 8.32
C GLU A 5 -12.00 9.43 7.73
N ARG A 6 -12.07 9.59 6.40
CA ARG A 6 -13.31 9.98 5.72
C ARG A 6 -14.37 8.89 5.69
N ILE A 7 -13.96 7.64 5.54
CA ILE A 7 -14.86 6.47 5.53
C ILE A 7 -15.37 6.16 6.94
N GLY A 8 -14.52 6.40 7.94
CA GLY A 8 -14.72 6.01 9.34
C GLY A 8 -14.08 4.64 9.62
N PRO A 9 -13.11 4.53 10.57
CA PRO A 9 -12.54 3.25 10.99
C PRO A 9 -13.61 2.23 11.42
N GLN A 10 -14.63 2.68 12.17
CA GLN A 10 -15.71 1.82 12.62
C GLN A 10 -16.49 1.20 11.47
N ARG A 11 -16.76 1.98 10.41
CA ARG A 11 -17.47 1.50 9.23
C ARG A 11 -16.69 0.39 8.51
N LEU A 12 -15.36 0.50 8.48
CA LEU A 12 -14.50 -0.55 7.91
C LEU A 12 -14.53 -1.81 8.77
N LEU A 13 -14.42 -1.68 10.10
CA LEU A 13 -14.49 -2.83 11.00
C LEU A 13 -15.86 -3.53 10.94
N SER A 14 -16.96 -2.79 10.91
CA SER A 14 -18.30 -3.38 10.76
C SER A 14 -18.45 -4.14 9.45
N ARG A 15 -17.78 -3.71 8.37
CA ARG A 15 -17.73 -4.47 7.10
C ARG A 15 -16.96 -5.78 7.26
N PHE A 16 -15.84 -5.77 7.97
CA PHE A 16 -15.06 -7.00 8.23
C PHE A 16 -15.83 -7.98 9.12
N ALA A 17 -16.44 -7.49 10.20
CA ALA A 17 -17.30 -8.30 11.06
C ALA A 17 -18.49 -8.92 10.29
N GLY A 18 -19.11 -8.15 9.38
CA GLY A 18 -20.19 -8.65 8.52
C GLY A 18 -19.78 -9.74 7.52
N LEU A 19 -18.48 -9.90 7.25
CA LEU A 19 -17.90 -10.99 6.47
C LEU A 19 -17.44 -12.17 7.35
N GLY A 20 -17.65 -12.10 8.66
CA GLY A 20 -17.19 -13.10 9.62
C GLY A 20 -15.69 -13.08 9.91
N LEU A 21 -15.00 -11.99 9.59
CA LEU A 21 -13.58 -11.83 9.93
C LEU A 21 -13.42 -11.47 11.40
N ALA A 22 -12.35 -11.95 12.02
CA ALA A 22 -12.02 -11.61 13.39
C ALA A 22 -11.81 -10.09 13.53
N VAL A 23 -12.53 -9.50 14.47
CA VAL A 23 -12.37 -8.11 14.91
C VAL A 23 -12.24 -8.15 16.43
N ASP A 24 -11.17 -7.53 16.94
CA ASP A 24 -10.97 -7.39 18.38
C ASP A 24 -11.99 -6.38 18.94
N PRO A 25 -12.96 -6.83 19.78
CA PRO A 25 -14.01 -5.95 20.30
C PRO A 25 -13.49 -4.96 21.36
N ASP A 26 -12.37 -5.28 22.02
CA ASP A 26 -11.82 -4.49 23.12
C ASP A 26 -10.86 -3.40 22.62
N ARG A 27 -10.51 -3.46 21.33
CA ARG A 27 -9.64 -2.47 20.69
C ARG A 27 -10.45 -1.39 19.97
N PRO A 28 -10.44 -0.14 20.45
CA PRO A 28 -11.21 0.92 19.81
C PRO A 28 -10.75 1.17 18.36
N PRO A 29 -11.69 1.40 17.42
CA PRO A 29 -11.38 1.65 16.02
C PRO A 29 -10.50 2.90 15.85
N GLY A 30 -9.26 2.71 15.43
CA GLY A 30 -8.30 3.80 15.22
C GLY A 30 -7.91 3.99 13.76
N LEU A 31 -7.35 5.16 13.44
CA LEU A 31 -6.79 5.41 12.11
C LEU A 31 -5.58 4.51 11.80
N SER A 32 -4.91 3.98 12.83
CA SER A 32 -3.82 3.01 12.71
C SER A 32 -4.21 1.75 11.91
N LEU A 33 -5.51 1.43 11.83
CA LEU A 33 -6.04 0.38 10.97
C LEU A 33 -5.61 0.57 9.49
N ALA A 34 -5.50 1.80 9.01
CA ALA A 34 -5.05 2.09 7.63
C ALA A 34 -3.58 1.72 7.38
N LEU A 35 -2.79 1.49 8.44
CA LEU A 35 -1.38 1.12 8.39
C LEU A 35 -1.14 -0.33 8.83
N GLY A 36 -2.19 -1.13 9.01
CA GLY A 36 -2.08 -2.50 9.49
C GLY A 36 -1.98 -2.61 11.01
N GLY A 37 -2.53 -1.64 11.75
CA GLY A 37 -2.58 -1.68 13.22
C GLY A 37 -3.52 -2.74 13.82
N THR A 38 -4.05 -3.66 13.03
CA THR A 38 -4.88 -4.79 13.50
C THR A 38 -4.16 -6.11 13.19
N ALA A 39 -4.29 -7.08 14.07
CA ALA A 39 -3.91 -8.44 13.74
C ALA A 39 -4.87 -9.00 12.68
N ALA A 40 -4.37 -9.90 11.83
CA ALA A 40 -5.16 -10.66 10.87
C ALA A 40 -4.47 -11.99 10.61
N SER A 41 -5.24 -13.06 10.41
CA SER A 41 -4.66 -14.36 10.04
C SER A 41 -4.30 -14.38 8.55
N LEU A 42 -3.31 -15.21 8.20
CA LEU A 42 -2.96 -15.44 6.79
C LEU A 42 -4.14 -16.01 6.00
N VAL A 43 -4.95 -16.87 6.64
CA VAL A 43 -6.14 -17.50 6.05
C VAL A 43 -7.18 -16.45 5.68
N GLU A 44 -7.54 -15.55 6.60
CA GLU A 44 -8.50 -14.47 6.36
C GLU A 44 -8.04 -13.52 5.26
N LEU A 45 -6.78 -13.06 5.33
CA LEU A 45 -6.23 -12.18 4.30
C LEU A 45 -6.22 -12.86 2.93
N THR A 46 -5.87 -14.15 2.86
CA THR A 46 -5.90 -14.91 1.60
C THR A 46 -7.32 -15.02 1.05
N ALA A 47 -8.32 -15.26 1.91
CA ALA A 47 -9.73 -15.29 1.52
C ALA A 47 -10.21 -13.94 0.93
N LEU A 48 -9.78 -12.82 1.51
CA LEU A 48 -10.10 -11.48 1.01
C LEU A 48 -9.47 -11.21 -0.37
N TYR A 49 -8.24 -11.67 -0.60
CA TYR A 49 -7.61 -11.54 -1.91
C TYR A 49 -8.26 -12.47 -2.94
N ALA A 50 -8.73 -13.66 -2.54
CA ALA A 50 -9.53 -14.52 -3.40
C ALA A 50 -10.85 -13.83 -3.79
N ALA A 51 -11.46 -13.07 -2.87
CA ALA A 51 -12.64 -12.28 -3.19
C ALA A 51 -12.36 -11.15 -4.20
N LEU A 52 -11.16 -10.54 -4.18
CA LEU A 52 -10.75 -9.58 -5.21
C LEU A 52 -10.62 -10.27 -6.58
N ALA A 53 -10.02 -11.46 -6.62
CA ALA A 53 -9.93 -12.27 -7.83
C ALA A 53 -11.32 -12.66 -8.37
N ASP A 54 -12.28 -12.94 -7.48
CA ASP A 54 -13.68 -13.25 -7.79
C ASP A 54 -14.57 -11.99 -7.85
N LYS A 55 -14.03 -10.88 -8.37
CA LYS A 55 -14.77 -9.64 -8.70
C LYS A 55 -15.55 -9.04 -7.52
N GLY A 56 -15.04 -9.20 -6.31
CA GLY A 56 -15.61 -8.68 -5.07
C GLY A 56 -16.58 -9.64 -4.37
N GLN A 57 -16.66 -10.91 -4.77
CA GLN A 57 -17.44 -11.95 -4.10
C GLN A 57 -16.59 -12.70 -3.08
N TYR A 58 -16.91 -12.54 -1.80
CA TYR A 58 -16.26 -13.24 -0.71
C TYR A 58 -16.91 -14.59 -0.45
N LYS A 59 -16.06 -15.59 -0.17
CA LYS A 59 -16.43 -16.93 0.25
C LYS A 59 -15.40 -17.36 1.32
N PRO A 60 -15.83 -17.91 2.46
CA PRO A 60 -14.92 -18.56 3.40
C PRO A 60 -14.08 -19.64 2.68
N LEU A 61 -12.84 -19.86 3.13
CA LEU A 61 -12.00 -20.92 2.57
C LEU A 61 -12.48 -22.29 3.07
N SER A 62 -12.50 -23.26 2.17
CA SER A 62 -12.72 -24.68 2.49
C SER A 62 -11.41 -25.44 2.39
N PHE A 63 -11.15 -26.33 3.35
CA PHE A 63 -9.97 -27.21 3.38
C PHE A 63 -10.30 -28.67 3.07
N SER A 64 -11.58 -28.99 2.86
CA SER A 64 -12.01 -30.33 2.45
C SER A 64 -12.66 -30.27 1.07
N PRO A 65 -12.29 -31.18 0.14
CA PRO A 65 -12.95 -31.30 -1.16
C PRO A 65 -14.46 -31.59 -1.04
N ASP A 66 -14.86 -32.30 0.02
CA ASP A 66 -16.23 -32.74 0.23
C ASP A 66 -17.07 -31.76 1.08
N ALA A 67 -16.44 -30.68 1.56
CA ALA A 67 -17.18 -29.68 2.33
C ALA A 67 -18.22 -28.96 1.45
N PRO A 68 -19.37 -28.59 2.03
CA PRO A 68 -20.36 -27.79 1.32
C PRO A 68 -19.75 -26.52 0.75
N ILE A 69 -20.12 -26.17 -0.49
CA ILE A 69 -19.67 -24.94 -1.11
C ILE A 69 -20.16 -23.75 -0.26
N PRO A 70 -19.25 -22.92 0.28
CA PRO A 70 -19.64 -21.82 1.15
C PRO A 70 -20.53 -20.82 0.40
N SER A 71 -21.50 -20.25 1.12
CA SER A 71 -22.34 -19.20 0.56
C SER A 71 -21.50 -17.97 0.21
N SER A 72 -21.80 -17.36 -0.93
CA SER A 72 -21.09 -16.18 -1.40
C SER A 72 -21.70 -14.91 -0.81
N GLN A 73 -20.85 -14.01 -0.33
CA GLN A 73 -21.22 -12.70 0.20
C GLN A 73 -20.56 -11.58 -0.63
N LYS A 74 -21.28 -10.49 -0.85
CA LYS A 74 -20.74 -9.35 -1.59
C LYS A 74 -19.81 -8.51 -0.71
N MET A 75 -18.51 -8.57 -0.97
CA MET A 75 -17.49 -7.73 -0.32
C MET A 75 -17.38 -6.36 -1.00
N LEU A 76 -17.28 -6.34 -2.33
CA LEU A 76 -17.15 -5.12 -3.13
C LEU A 76 -18.16 -5.10 -4.28
N SER A 77 -18.45 -3.90 -4.80
CA SER A 77 -19.10 -3.79 -6.10
C SER A 77 -18.14 -4.23 -7.20
N ARG A 78 -18.68 -4.67 -8.35
CA ARG A 78 -17.86 -5.06 -9.52
C ARG A 78 -16.92 -3.94 -9.96
N ALA A 79 -17.39 -2.70 -9.97
CA ALA A 79 -16.56 -1.53 -10.31
C ALA A 79 -15.44 -1.29 -9.28
N ALA A 80 -15.73 -1.38 -7.98
CA ALA A 80 -14.71 -1.22 -6.93
C ALA A 80 -13.65 -2.33 -7.00
N ALA A 81 -14.08 -3.58 -7.17
CA ALA A 81 -13.16 -4.71 -7.34
C ALA A 81 -12.30 -4.54 -8.61
N TRP A 82 -12.88 -4.05 -9.70
CA TRP A 82 -12.14 -3.75 -10.93
C TRP A 82 -11.06 -2.67 -10.74
N TYR A 83 -11.38 -1.56 -10.04
CA TYR A 83 -10.38 -0.53 -9.75
C TYR A 83 -9.24 -1.07 -8.89
N VAL A 84 -9.55 -1.88 -7.86
CA VAL A 84 -8.52 -2.51 -7.03
C VAL A 84 -7.68 -3.49 -7.85
N ASP A 85 -8.30 -4.29 -8.73
CA ASP A 85 -7.58 -5.19 -9.64
C ASP A 85 -6.60 -4.44 -10.54
N ASP A 86 -7.03 -3.33 -11.12
CA ASP A 86 -6.18 -2.51 -11.99
C ASP A 86 -5.05 -1.81 -11.23
N ILE A 87 -5.32 -1.33 -10.01
CA ILE A 87 -4.30 -0.74 -9.12
C ILE A 87 -3.24 -1.79 -8.73
N LEU A 88 -3.67 -3.00 -8.40
CA LEU A 88 -2.78 -4.10 -8.01
C LEU A 88 -2.06 -4.73 -9.19
N ARG A 89 -2.37 -4.33 -10.43
CA ARG A 89 -1.74 -4.84 -11.65
C ARG A 89 -0.30 -4.34 -11.75
N THR A 90 0.61 -5.11 -11.17
CA THR A 90 2.04 -4.79 -11.15
C THR A 90 2.77 -5.19 -12.43
N ARG A 91 3.84 -4.46 -12.74
CA ARG A 91 4.94 -4.93 -13.59
C ARG A 91 5.83 -5.89 -12.78
N PRO A 92 6.57 -6.82 -13.43
CA PRO A 92 7.40 -7.81 -12.73
C PRO A 92 8.33 -7.16 -11.69
N PRO A 93 8.63 -7.83 -10.56
CA PRO A 93 9.47 -7.29 -9.51
C PRO A 93 10.87 -6.96 -10.04
N ARG A 94 11.46 -5.88 -9.51
CA ARG A 94 12.80 -5.40 -9.89
C ARG A 94 13.92 -6.41 -9.57
N SER A 95 13.68 -7.37 -8.68
CA SER A 95 14.68 -8.26 -8.08
C SER A 95 15.27 -9.35 -9.00
N GLY A 96 15.09 -9.26 -10.33
CA GLY A 96 15.61 -10.27 -11.25
C GLY A 96 14.96 -11.65 -11.12
N VAL A 97 13.99 -11.82 -10.20
CA VAL A 97 13.08 -12.98 -10.12
C VAL A 97 12.04 -12.87 -11.26
N VAL A 98 12.54 -12.74 -12.49
CA VAL A 98 11.78 -13.12 -13.67
C VAL A 98 12.04 -14.61 -13.83
N SER A 99 11.39 -15.40 -12.99
CA SER A 99 11.37 -16.85 -13.17
C SER A 99 10.83 -17.12 -14.58
N LYS A 100 11.58 -17.91 -15.36
CA LYS A 100 11.28 -18.27 -16.75
C LYS A 100 9.84 -18.80 -16.97
N GLY A 101 9.10 -19.13 -15.90
CA GLY A 101 7.72 -19.65 -15.89
C GLY A 101 6.58 -18.65 -15.60
N ILE A 102 6.80 -17.33 -15.52
CA ILE A 102 5.70 -16.33 -15.36
C ILE A 102 5.45 -15.55 -16.68
N ARG A 103 5.90 -16.08 -17.82
CA ARG A 103 5.72 -15.41 -19.11
C ARG A 103 4.22 -15.27 -19.42
N GLY A 104 3.76 -14.03 -19.60
CA GLY A 104 2.40 -13.71 -20.06
C GLY A 104 1.32 -13.54 -18.97
N ARG A 105 1.58 -13.90 -17.70
CA ARG A 105 0.58 -13.76 -16.62
C ARG A 105 0.87 -12.57 -15.72
N LYS A 106 -0.04 -11.60 -15.71
CA LYS A 106 0.00 -10.45 -14.80
C LYS A 106 -0.51 -10.88 -13.42
N ILE A 107 0.42 -11.11 -12.49
CA ILE A 107 0.11 -11.31 -11.07
C ILE A 107 -0.32 -9.96 -10.50
N ARG A 108 -1.45 -9.93 -9.78
CA ARG A 108 -1.83 -8.80 -8.93
C ARG A 108 -1.32 -9.08 -7.54
N TYR A 109 -0.57 -8.17 -6.93
CA TYR A 109 -0.11 -8.42 -5.57
C TYR A 109 0.14 -7.13 -4.78
N LYS A 110 0.16 -7.30 -3.46
CA LYS A 110 0.53 -6.24 -2.52
C LYS A 110 1.51 -6.79 -1.48
N THR A 111 2.45 -5.94 -1.09
CA THR A 111 3.39 -6.18 0.01
C THR A 111 2.87 -5.60 1.33
N GLY A 112 3.23 -6.24 2.43
CA GLY A 112 3.10 -5.71 3.79
C GLY A 112 4.38 -5.94 4.59
N THR A 113 4.73 -4.98 5.44
CA THR A 113 5.84 -5.10 6.38
C THR A 113 5.37 -4.49 7.70
N SER A 114 5.42 -5.25 8.80
CA SER A 114 5.07 -4.72 10.11
C SER A 114 6.21 -3.90 10.72
N TYR A 115 5.89 -3.12 11.76
CA TYR A 115 6.88 -2.32 12.47
C TYR A 115 8.00 -3.19 13.04
N GLY A 116 9.25 -2.74 12.88
CA GLY A 116 10.44 -3.47 13.34
C GLY A 116 10.79 -4.71 12.52
N TYR A 117 10.22 -4.91 11.31
CA TYR A 117 10.55 -6.07 10.47
C TYR A 117 10.18 -7.42 11.11
N ARG A 118 9.12 -7.45 11.93
CA ARG A 118 8.64 -8.68 12.57
C ARG A 118 7.93 -9.60 11.58
N ASP A 119 7.19 -8.99 10.65
CA ASP A 119 6.40 -9.69 9.65
C ASP A 119 6.64 -9.14 8.25
N ALA A 120 6.92 -10.05 7.31
CA ALA A 120 6.95 -9.80 5.89
C ALA A 120 5.80 -10.54 5.21
N TRP A 121 4.90 -9.77 4.60
CA TRP A 121 3.72 -10.27 3.91
C TRP A 121 3.80 -10.03 2.40
N ALA A 122 3.32 -10.98 1.63
CA ALA A 122 2.98 -10.78 0.23
C ALA A 122 1.71 -11.56 -0.10
N LEU A 123 0.67 -10.87 -0.55
CA LEU A 123 -0.56 -11.49 -1.02
C LEU A 123 -0.76 -11.13 -2.48
N GLY A 124 -1.06 -12.14 -3.30
CA GLY A 124 -1.30 -11.93 -4.70
C GLY A 124 -2.20 -12.97 -5.32
N TYR A 125 -2.69 -12.66 -6.51
CA TYR A 125 -3.61 -13.53 -7.24
C TYR A 125 -3.47 -13.39 -8.76
N THR A 126 -3.96 -14.42 -9.42
CA THR A 126 -4.26 -14.52 -10.84
C THR A 126 -5.76 -14.90 -10.97
N PRO A 127 -6.33 -14.99 -12.18
CA PRO A 127 -7.71 -15.43 -12.33
C PRO A 127 -8.01 -16.82 -11.75
N ASP A 128 -7.00 -17.69 -11.64
CA ASP A 128 -7.21 -19.10 -11.24
C ASP A 128 -6.74 -19.38 -9.81
N HIS A 129 -5.80 -18.60 -9.29
CA HIS A 129 -5.12 -18.88 -8.04
C HIS A 129 -4.87 -17.63 -7.22
N THR A 130 -5.06 -17.73 -5.91
CA THR A 130 -4.64 -16.74 -4.90
C THR A 130 -3.59 -17.37 -4.00
N VAL A 131 -2.53 -16.63 -3.69
CA VAL A 131 -1.42 -17.06 -2.85
C VAL A 131 -1.14 -15.98 -1.82
N GLY A 132 -1.11 -16.37 -0.54
CA GLY A 132 -0.65 -15.54 0.56
C GLY A 132 0.64 -16.11 1.15
N ILE A 133 1.64 -15.25 1.36
CA ILE A 133 2.92 -15.58 1.98
C ILE A 133 3.10 -14.70 3.21
N TRP A 134 3.44 -15.33 4.33
CA TRP A 134 3.97 -14.69 5.52
C TRP A 134 5.35 -15.26 5.83
N ILE A 135 6.26 -14.38 6.22
CA ILE A 135 7.58 -14.73 6.74
C ILE A 135 7.80 -13.89 7.99
N GLY A 136 8.07 -14.54 9.10
CA GLY A 136 8.33 -13.91 10.38
C GLY A 136 8.85 -14.95 11.37
N ARG A 137 9.25 -14.48 12.54
CA ARG A 137 9.66 -15.39 13.61
C ARG A 137 8.43 -15.79 14.44
N PRO A 138 8.28 -17.07 14.81
CA PRO A 138 7.14 -17.52 15.61
C PRO A 138 7.16 -16.95 17.05
N ASP A 139 8.34 -16.56 17.55
CA ASP A 139 8.52 -15.88 18.84
C ASP A 139 8.28 -14.36 18.76
N TRP A 140 7.78 -13.88 17.63
CA TRP A 140 7.54 -12.46 17.34
C TRP A 140 8.80 -11.58 17.38
N GLY A 141 10.00 -12.18 17.39
CA GLY A 141 11.26 -11.44 17.38
C GLY A 141 11.47 -10.62 16.09
N TYR A 142 12.35 -9.63 16.16
CA TYR A 142 12.73 -8.82 14.99
C TYR A 142 13.50 -9.67 13.97
N GLY A 143 13.20 -9.45 12.68
CA GLY A 143 13.96 -9.99 11.56
C GLY A 143 14.98 -8.97 11.03
N LYS A 144 16.19 -9.41 10.69
CA LYS A 144 17.18 -8.52 10.07
C LYS A 144 16.77 -8.27 8.62
N GLU A 145 16.38 -7.03 8.32
CA GLU A 145 15.97 -6.59 6.97
C GLU A 145 14.81 -7.40 6.35
N THR A 146 14.00 -8.08 7.17
CA THR A 146 12.88 -8.90 6.68
C THR A 146 11.70 -8.02 6.27
N THR A 147 11.51 -7.80 4.96
CA THR A 147 10.39 -7.01 4.43
C THR A 147 9.53 -7.83 3.48
N GLY A 148 8.27 -7.43 3.30
CA GLY A 148 7.40 -8.06 2.31
C GLY A 148 8.02 -8.06 0.89
N ALA A 149 8.76 -7.00 0.54
CA ALA A 149 9.32 -6.82 -0.79
C ALA A 149 10.55 -7.70 -1.08
N ASN A 150 11.48 -7.84 -0.12
CA ASN A 150 12.71 -8.61 -0.33
C ASN A 150 12.61 -10.07 0.15
N SER A 151 11.70 -10.39 1.06
CA SER A 151 11.55 -11.75 1.61
C SER A 151 10.33 -12.48 1.06
N ALA A 152 9.13 -11.90 1.20
CA ALA A 152 7.88 -12.61 0.88
C ALA A 152 7.57 -12.65 -0.64
N VAL A 153 7.83 -11.55 -1.37
CA VAL A 153 7.58 -11.49 -2.82
C VAL A 153 8.38 -12.52 -3.62
N PRO A 154 9.69 -12.76 -3.39
CA PRO A 154 10.40 -13.81 -4.10
C PRO A 154 9.77 -15.19 -3.95
N VAL A 155 9.30 -15.54 -2.74
CA VAL A 155 8.60 -16.81 -2.49
C VAL A 155 7.26 -16.84 -3.23
N LEU A 156 6.47 -15.76 -3.16
CA LEU A 156 5.21 -15.61 -3.89
C LEU A 156 5.39 -15.90 -5.38
N PHE A 157 6.42 -15.32 -6.01
CA PHE A 157 6.70 -15.52 -7.44
C PHE A 157 7.19 -16.93 -7.76
N ARG A 158 7.95 -17.58 -6.87
CA ARG A 158 8.32 -19.00 -7.04
C ARG A 158 7.10 -19.91 -7.00
N VAL A 159 6.16 -19.67 -6.10
CA VAL A 159 4.90 -20.44 -6.02
C VAL A 159 4.07 -20.25 -7.29
N PHE A 160 3.88 -19.00 -7.76
CA PHE A 160 3.16 -18.76 -9.00
C PHE A 160 3.84 -19.38 -10.23
N ALA A 161 5.18 -19.38 -10.28
CA ALA A 161 5.89 -20.06 -11.35
C ALA A 161 5.65 -21.58 -11.32
N ALA A 162 5.67 -22.20 -10.13
CA ALA A 162 5.37 -23.62 -9.99
C ALA A 162 3.92 -23.95 -10.38
N LEU A 163 2.95 -23.16 -9.91
CA LEU A 163 1.54 -23.32 -10.28
C LEU A 163 1.31 -23.15 -11.79
N ASN A 164 2.01 -22.21 -12.43
CA ASN A 164 1.91 -22.03 -13.87
C ASN A 164 2.45 -23.24 -14.65
N THR A 165 3.61 -23.78 -14.23
CA THR A 165 4.16 -25.01 -14.82
C THR A 165 3.17 -26.17 -14.73
N ILE A 166 2.54 -26.38 -13.55
CA ILE A 166 1.53 -27.43 -13.35
C ILE A 166 0.33 -27.22 -14.29
N GLN A 167 -0.16 -25.99 -14.39
CA GLN A 167 -1.28 -25.67 -15.27
C GLN A 167 -0.95 -25.83 -16.76
N GLU A 168 0.27 -25.50 -17.20
CA GLU A 168 0.70 -25.72 -18.58
C GLU A 168 0.76 -27.21 -18.93
N LEU A 169 1.26 -28.05 -18.01
CA LEU A 169 1.24 -29.51 -18.16
C LEU A 169 -0.19 -30.06 -18.27
N GLN A 170 -1.13 -29.54 -17.47
CA GLN A 170 -2.54 -29.93 -17.50
C GLN A 170 -3.29 -29.41 -18.74
N ARG A 171 -2.99 -28.18 -19.20
CA ARG A 171 -3.62 -27.56 -20.38
C ARG A 171 -3.30 -28.29 -21.68
N ASN A 172 -2.15 -28.97 -21.76
CA ASN A 172 -1.82 -29.83 -22.90
C ASN A 172 -2.74 -31.07 -23.00
N GLN A 173 -3.73 -31.23 -22.10
CA GLN A 173 -4.72 -32.31 -22.09
C GLN A 173 -6.19 -31.83 -22.10
N GLY A 174 -6.51 -30.53 -22.27
CA GLY A 174 -7.91 -30.07 -22.30
C GLY A 174 -8.15 -28.56 -22.44
N GLU A 175 -9.34 -28.22 -22.95
CA GLU A 175 -9.73 -26.93 -23.53
C GLU A 175 -9.54 -25.66 -22.66
N ASN A 176 -9.31 -24.56 -23.36
CA ASN A 176 -8.85 -23.28 -22.84
C ASN A 176 -10.02 -22.36 -22.43
N LYS A 177 -10.36 -22.27 -21.13
CA LYS A 177 -11.27 -21.21 -20.64
C LYS A 177 -10.57 -19.84 -20.73
N ARG A 178 -10.87 -19.07 -21.77
CA ARG A 178 -10.49 -17.65 -21.86
C ARG A 178 -11.36 -16.85 -20.88
N VAL A 179 -10.79 -16.48 -19.73
CA VAL A 179 -11.41 -15.50 -18.83
C VAL A 179 -11.29 -14.12 -19.48
N THR A 180 -12.38 -13.62 -20.05
CA THR A 180 -12.45 -12.25 -20.56
C THR A 180 -12.76 -11.31 -19.39
N ASN A 181 -11.80 -10.44 -19.04
CA ASN A 181 -12.05 -9.39 -18.05
C ASN A 181 -12.68 -8.19 -18.77
N ARG A 182 -14.02 -8.20 -18.90
CA ARG A 182 -14.76 -7.04 -19.42
C ARG A 182 -14.79 -5.93 -18.37
N ILE A 183 -14.49 -4.70 -18.80
CA ILE A 183 -14.61 -3.51 -17.96
C ILE A 183 -16.09 -3.32 -17.62
N PRO A 184 -16.48 -3.25 -16.32
CA PRO A 184 -17.86 -2.96 -15.95
C PRO A 184 -18.31 -1.60 -16.50
N ALA A 185 -19.58 -1.48 -16.87
CA ALA A 185 -20.12 -0.26 -17.49
C ALA A 185 -20.04 0.97 -16.56
N GLU A 186 -20.01 0.75 -15.25
CA GLU A 186 -19.96 1.78 -14.22
C GLU A 186 -18.53 2.32 -13.96
N VAL A 187 -17.52 1.77 -14.65
CA VAL A 187 -16.12 2.20 -14.51
C VAL A 187 -15.84 3.42 -15.38
N LEU A 188 -15.24 4.44 -14.77
CA LEU A 188 -14.74 5.64 -15.41
C LEU A 188 -13.25 5.47 -15.72
N THR A 189 -12.91 5.33 -17.00
CA THR A 189 -11.53 5.25 -17.49
C THR A 189 -11.01 6.60 -18.02
N VAL A 190 -11.41 7.69 -17.36
CA VAL A 190 -11.08 9.06 -17.76
C VAL A 190 -9.84 9.58 -17.02
N ARG A 191 -9.20 10.64 -17.54
CA ARG A 191 -8.08 11.30 -16.85
C ARG A 191 -8.58 12.02 -15.59
N HIS A 192 -7.66 12.26 -14.64
CA HIS A 192 -8.00 12.92 -13.38
C HIS A 192 -8.80 14.23 -13.56
N ASN A 193 -8.39 15.10 -14.49
CA ASN A 193 -9.08 16.37 -14.79
C ASN A 193 -10.48 16.22 -15.41
N GLN A 194 -10.82 15.02 -15.89
CA GLN A 194 -12.12 14.67 -16.45
C GLN A 194 -13.03 13.96 -15.42
N LEU A 195 -12.53 13.62 -14.24
CA LEU A 195 -13.35 13.08 -13.16
C LEU A 195 -14.31 14.15 -12.63
N PRO A 196 -15.49 13.78 -12.09
CA PRO A 196 -16.30 14.68 -11.28
C PRO A 196 -15.47 15.33 -10.17
N ARG A 197 -15.70 16.62 -9.87
CA ARG A 197 -14.91 17.39 -8.87
C ARG A 197 -14.71 16.67 -7.53
N HIS A 198 -15.74 15.98 -7.04
CA HIS A 198 -15.69 15.25 -5.77
C HIS A 198 -14.83 13.97 -5.82
N LEU A 199 -14.48 13.48 -7.02
CA LEU A 199 -13.54 12.39 -7.25
C LEU A 199 -12.14 12.89 -7.63
N GLN A 200 -12.02 14.14 -8.07
CA GLN A 200 -10.72 14.81 -8.24
C GLN A 200 -10.07 15.06 -6.88
N TRP A 201 -10.84 15.55 -5.90
CA TRP A 201 -10.30 15.93 -4.60
C TRP A 201 -11.02 15.20 -3.48
N PHE A 202 -10.29 14.34 -2.78
CA PHE A 202 -10.81 13.64 -1.62
C PHE A 202 -10.59 14.48 -0.35
N SER A 203 -11.37 15.55 -0.16
CA SER A 203 -11.32 16.41 1.03
C SER A 203 -12.70 16.73 1.61
N ARG A 204 -12.79 16.91 2.95
CA ARG A 204 -13.97 17.46 3.65
C ARG A 204 -14.18 18.95 3.37
N THR A 205 -13.12 19.66 3.00
CA THR A 205 -13.13 21.09 2.66
C THR A 205 -13.28 21.30 1.15
N ALA A 206 -14.26 20.64 0.53
CA ALA A 206 -14.76 21.07 -0.77
C ALA A 206 -15.68 22.30 -0.60
N GLY A 207 -15.22 23.31 0.16
CA GLY A 207 -15.69 24.67 0.01
C GLY A 207 -14.86 25.28 -1.12
N THR A 208 -15.55 25.79 -2.15
CA THR A 208 -15.08 26.76 -3.16
C THR A 208 -13.61 26.71 -3.53
N GLY A 209 -13.30 26.32 -4.78
CA GLY A 209 -11.96 26.20 -5.37
C GLY A 209 -11.06 27.45 -5.33
N GLN A 210 -10.69 27.91 -4.14
CA GLN A 210 -9.96 29.15 -3.91
C GLN A 210 -9.04 29.10 -2.68
N GLU A 211 -8.72 27.92 -2.16
CA GLU A 211 -7.51 27.74 -1.36
C GLU A 211 -6.87 26.38 -1.70
N ALA A 212 -5.82 26.39 -2.52
CA ALA A 212 -4.80 25.36 -2.38
C ALA A 212 -4.40 25.38 -0.90
N SER A 213 -4.65 24.27 -0.20
CA SER A 213 -4.31 24.14 1.22
C SER A 213 -2.88 24.60 1.42
N LYS A 214 -2.62 25.41 2.46
CA LYS A 214 -1.28 25.88 2.82
C LYS A 214 -0.28 24.71 2.69
N PRO A 215 0.91 24.90 2.06
CA PRO A 215 1.91 23.85 2.01
C PRO A 215 2.16 23.34 3.42
N ARG A 216 2.24 22.03 3.61
CA ARG A 216 2.48 21.40 4.91
C ARG A 216 3.51 20.29 4.77
N ILE A 217 4.57 20.36 5.56
CA ILE A 217 5.58 19.32 5.69
C ILE A 217 4.96 18.21 6.56
N TYR A 218 4.86 17.00 6.01
CA TYR A 218 4.38 15.84 6.76
C TYR A 218 5.49 14.85 7.09
N PHE A 219 6.65 15.01 6.44
CA PHE A 219 7.84 14.27 6.80
C PHE A 219 9.09 15.13 6.52
N PRO A 220 10.01 15.26 7.49
CA PRO A 220 9.93 14.68 8.83
C PRO A 220 8.87 15.38 9.70
N VAL A 221 8.45 14.73 10.79
CA VAL A 221 7.40 15.24 11.69
C VAL A 221 8.02 16.27 12.64
N ASP A 222 7.32 17.36 12.90
CA ASP A 222 7.79 18.39 13.84
C ASP A 222 8.08 17.79 15.23
N GLY A 223 9.22 18.15 15.81
CA GLY A 223 9.73 17.62 17.06
C GLY A 223 10.27 16.19 17.02
N SER A 224 10.31 15.53 15.86
CA SER A 224 10.84 14.15 15.77
C SER A 224 12.36 14.08 15.84
N THR A 225 12.85 12.94 16.34
CA THR A 225 14.27 12.57 16.29
C THR A 225 14.50 11.59 15.15
N MET A 226 15.46 11.89 14.28
CA MET A 226 15.85 11.10 13.11
C MET A 226 17.26 10.56 13.31
N GLN A 227 17.42 9.25 13.16
CA GLN A 227 18.73 8.61 13.26
C GLN A 227 19.45 8.69 11.92
N LEU A 228 20.72 9.08 11.93
CA LEU A 228 21.58 9.19 10.75
C LEU A 228 22.41 7.92 10.58
N ASP A 229 22.28 7.27 9.43
CA ASP A 229 23.12 6.15 9.00
C ASP A 229 24.46 6.65 8.40
N LYS A 230 25.35 5.72 8.01
CA LYS A 230 26.68 6.03 7.42
C LYS A 230 26.64 6.95 6.18
N ASP A 231 25.56 6.91 5.41
CA ASP A 231 25.30 7.79 4.25
C ASP A 231 23.87 8.36 4.38
N PRO A 232 23.64 9.37 5.23
CA PRO A 232 22.29 9.73 5.60
C PRO A 232 21.58 10.46 4.46
N LEU A 233 20.44 9.93 4.03
CA LEU A 233 19.55 10.57 3.06
C LEU A 233 18.18 10.83 3.71
N LEU A 234 17.94 12.07 4.09
CA LEU A 234 16.67 12.49 4.68
C LEU A 234 15.68 12.86 3.58
N ALA A 235 14.64 12.04 3.41
CA ALA A 235 13.51 12.41 2.56
C ALA A 235 12.74 13.58 3.18
N LEU A 236 12.37 14.55 2.35
CA LEU A 236 11.50 15.67 2.71
C LEU A 236 10.23 15.55 1.90
N LYS A 237 9.08 15.53 2.57
CA LYS A 237 7.79 15.32 1.92
C LYS A 237 6.76 16.31 2.41
N SER A 238 6.02 16.86 1.46
CA SER A 238 4.99 17.86 1.70
C SER A 238 3.69 17.56 0.97
N GLN A 239 2.63 18.19 1.43
CA GLN A 239 1.30 18.15 0.84
C GLN A 239 0.70 19.56 0.81
N GLY A 240 -0.19 19.82 -0.15
CA GLY A 240 -0.73 21.16 -0.37
C GLY A 240 0.30 22.12 -1.01
N GLY A 241 -0.07 23.39 -1.10
CA GLY A 241 0.70 24.45 -1.73
C GLY A 241 0.64 24.44 -3.26
N ILE A 242 1.23 25.47 -3.87
CA ILE A 242 1.28 25.64 -5.32
C ILE A 242 2.74 25.69 -5.79
N PRO A 243 3.19 24.78 -6.67
CA PRO A 243 4.57 24.79 -7.17
C PRO A 243 4.88 26.06 -7.98
N PRO A 244 6.16 26.44 -8.16
CA PRO A 244 7.35 25.76 -7.65
C PRO A 244 7.49 25.82 -6.12
N PHE A 245 8.19 24.82 -5.58
CA PHE A 245 8.50 24.70 -4.17
C PHE A 245 9.98 25.01 -3.91
N HIS A 246 10.23 25.78 -2.85
CA HIS A 246 11.56 26.10 -2.35
C HIS A 246 11.74 25.49 -0.97
N TRP A 247 12.72 24.59 -0.87
CA TRP A 247 13.09 23.96 0.40
C TRP A 247 14.32 24.64 0.99
N LEU A 248 14.24 24.97 2.27
CA LEU A 248 15.35 25.50 3.04
C LEU A 248 15.64 24.58 4.22
N VAL A 249 16.92 24.34 4.47
CA VAL A 249 17.41 23.66 5.67
C VAL A 249 18.33 24.61 6.42
N ASN A 250 17.99 24.90 7.68
CA ASN A 250 18.69 25.89 8.51
C ASN A 250 18.84 27.23 7.78
N GLY A 251 17.79 27.64 7.06
CA GLY A 251 17.76 28.88 6.27
C GLY A 251 18.51 28.83 4.93
N ARG A 252 19.19 27.72 4.60
CA ARG A 252 19.92 27.56 3.33
C ARG A 252 19.07 26.82 2.30
N PRO A 253 18.94 27.31 1.05
CA PRO A 253 18.17 26.63 0.02
C PRO A 253 18.84 25.30 -0.40
N LEU A 254 18.04 24.26 -0.60
CA LEU A 254 18.50 22.90 -0.95
C LEU A 254 18.83 22.68 -2.42
N GLY A 255 18.65 23.68 -3.29
CA GLY A 255 18.88 23.56 -4.72
C GLY A 255 17.87 24.35 -5.55
N ARG A 256 17.66 23.92 -6.79
CA ARG A 256 16.74 24.55 -7.75
C ARG A 256 15.27 24.27 -7.40
N GLU A 257 14.39 25.10 -7.94
CA GLU A 257 12.93 24.99 -7.85
C GLU A 257 12.42 23.57 -8.08
N HIS A 258 11.61 23.06 -7.15
CA HIS A 258 11.03 21.73 -7.24
C HIS A 258 9.59 21.80 -7.75
N LYS A 259 9.28 21.08 -8.84
CA LYS A 259 7.90 20.87 -9.30
C LYS A 259 7.17 19.82 -8.45
N GLU A 260 7.92 18.95 -7.78
CA GLU A 260 7.38 17.86 -6.98
C GLU A 260 7.46 18.19 -5.48
N ALA A 261 6.48 17.69 -4.73
CA ALA A 261 6.35 17.91 -3.29
C ALA A 261 7.31 17.04 -2.45
N ILE A 262 8.27 16.38 -3.09
CA ILE A 262 9.21 15.43 -2.49
C ILE A 262 10.63 15.79 -2.95
N THR A 263 11.56 15.90 -2.01
CA THR A 263 13.00 16.05 -2.27
C THR A 263 13.80 15.29 -1.22
N SER A 264 15.12 15.26 -1.34
CA SER A 264 16.01 14.64 -0.37
C SER A 264 17.12 15.60 0.05
N TYR A 265 17.50 15.55 1.31
CA TYR A 265 18.61 16.29 1.89
C TYR A 265 19.63 15.31 2.45
N THR A 266 20.91 15.61 2.28
CA THR A 266 22.01 14.89 2.93
C THR A 266 22.46 15.70 4.15
N PRO A 267 22.12 15.26 5.38
CA PRO A 267 22.57 15.92 6.59
C PRO A 267 24.09 16.00 6.70
N GLN A 268 24.59 17.17 7.15
CA GLN A 268 26.02 17.38 7.38
C GLN A 268 26.51 16.87 8.74
N GLY A 269 25.60 16.47 9.62
CA GLY A 269 25.91 15.97 10.96
C GLY A 269 24.69 15.97 11.87
N PRO A 270 24.85 15.49 13.12
CA PRO A 270 23.78 15.51 14.13
C PRO A 270 23.49 16.94 14.62
N GLY A 271 22.30 17.13 15.17
CA GLY A 271 21.85 18.39 15.78
C GLY A 271 20.44 18.80 15.39
N LEU A 272 19.97 19.89 16.00
CA LEU A 272 18.69 20.50 15.68
C LEU A 272 18.71 21.04 14.24
N THR A 273 17.76 20.58 13.43
CA THR A 273 17.64 20.95 12.02
C THR A 273 16.25 21.49 11.76
N GLN A 274 16.18 22.73 11.27
CA GLN A 274 14.94 23.38 10.89
C GLN A 274 14.74 23.29 9.38
N ILE A 275 13.62 22.72 8.97
CA ILE A 275 13.26 22.51 7.57
C ILE A 275 12.07 23.41 7.25
N THR A 276 12.20 24.24 6.21
CA THR A 276 11.14 25.15 5.77
C THR A 276 10.82 24.90 4.31
N LEU A 277 9.52 24.85 4.01
CA LEU A 277 8.98 24.78 2.66
C LEU A 277 8.27 26.09 2.35
N VAL A 278 8.55 26.68 1.18
CA VAL A 278 7.87 27.86 0.65
C VAL A 278 7.28 27.54 -0.71
N ASP A 279 6.02 27.91 -0.94
CA ASP A 279 5.35 27.77 -2.24
C ASP A 279 5.48 29.03 -3.10
N SER A 280 5.03 28.94 -4.36
CA SER A 280 5.06 30.05 -5.33
C SER A 280 4.28 31.30 -4.92
N ARG A 281 3.37 31.19 -3.94
CA ARG A 281 2.60 32.31 -3.39
C ARG A 281 3.18 32.83 -2.07
N GLY A 282 4.35 32.33 -1.67
CA GLY A 282 5.03 32.72 -0.43
C GLY A 282 4.41 32.11 0.83
N LYS A 283 3.43 31.20 0.73
CA LYS A 283 2.94 30.45 1.89
C LYS A 283 4.03 29.47 2.31
N ARG A 284 4.22 29.32 3.63
CA ARG A 284 5.29 28.49 4.18
C ARG A 284 4.85 27.57 5.30
N ASP A 285 5.58 26.49 5.48
CA ASP A 285 5.51 25.62 6.66
C ASP A 285 6.93 25.26 7.12
N THR A 286 7.07 25.08 8.43
CA THR A 286 8.37 24.88 9.07
C THR A 286 8.25 23.78 10.11
N VAL A 287 9.20 22.87 10.11
CA VAL A 287 9.35 21.82 11.13
C VAL A 287 10.76 21.82 11.68
N SER A 288 10.89 21.48 12.97
CA SER A 288 12.15 21.35 13.67
C SER A 288 12.35 19.89 14.06
N VAL A 289 13.50 19.32 13.72
CA VAL A 289 13.80 17.90 13.99
C VAL A 289 15.20 17.75 14.58
N TRP A 290 15.37 16.76 15.45
CA TRP A 290 16.69 16.44 16.00
C TRP A 290 17.33 15.33 15.18
N LEU A 291 18.50 15.58 14.59
CA LEU A 291 19.28 14.54 13.91
C LEU A 291 20.24 13.91 14.92
N ALA A 292 20.12 12.62 15.15
CA ALA A 292 20.96 11.87 16.08
C ALA A 292 21.94 10.96 15.32
N GLU A 293 23.17 10.86 15.82
CA GLU A 293 24.16 9.91 15.31
C GLU A 293 23.88 8.51 15.88
N GLU A 294 24.15 7.46 15.09
CA GLU A 294 24.04 6.08 15.56
C GLU A 294 25.05 5.82 16.69
N ALA A 295 24.56 5.39 17.86
CA ALA A 295 25.44 5.03 18.97
C ALA A 295 26.27 3.80 18.58
N ARG A 296 27.60 3.97 18.48
CA ARG A 296 28.52 2.83 18.34
C ARG A 296 28.45 1.97 19.60
N LEU A 297 27.81 0.80 19.50
CA LEU A 297 28.00 -0.32 20.41
C LEU A 297 29.13 -1.21 19.91
#